data_AF-A0A1V3X8R1-F1
#
_entry.id   AF-A0A1V3X8R1-F1
#
_cell.length_a   1.000
_cell.length_b   1.000
_cell.length_c   1.000
_cell.angle_alpha   90.00
_cell.angle_beta   90.00
_cell.angle_gamma   90.00
#
_symmetry.space_group_name_H-M   'P 1'
#
loop_
_entity.id
_entity.type
_entity.pdbx_description
1 polymer ?
#
loop_
_entity_poly.entity_id
_entity_poly.type
_entity_poly.pdbx_seq_one_letter_code
_entity_poly.pdbx_strand_id
1 'polypeptide(L)'
;MALARESGGYVLQTDAMSVDLHRFRHVVRQARGCQDPLQAADLFERALGIWRGEPFPALDTPWINSLRSTLLGERLSVVLDRNDVALRVGRHSEVLVELTAAHAAHPLDERLAGQLMLAQYRSGRQADALDTYRQMRQRLADELGVDPGASLDQVHQQILSGDEQSPGRAPTPTWWSPIGRIRRCCGERPASSATHTKWRA
;
A
#
# COMPACT_ATOMS: atom_id res chain seq x y z
N MET A 1 8.04 -28.96 -25.06
CA MET A 1 6.91 -29.63 -24.40
C MET A 1 6.76 -31.02 -25.00
N ALA A 2 6.82 -32.07 -24.18
CA ALA A 2 6.67 -33.46 -24.60
C ALA A 2 5.64 -34.16 -23.71
N LEU A 3 4.80 -35.01 -24.29
CA LEU A 3 3.87 -35.84 -23.54
C LEU A 3 4.48 -37.23 -23.39
N ALA A 4 4.83 -37.63 -22.17
CA ALA A 4 5.35 -38.94 -21.86
C ALA A 4 4.21 -39.84 -21.36
N ARG A 5 4.23 -41.11 -21.76
CA ARG A 5 3.33 -42.13 -21.20
C ARG A 5 4.07 -42.85 -20.09
N GLU A 6 3.50 -42.85 -18.90
CA GLU A 6 4.03 -43.55 -17.72
C GLU A 6 3.04 -44.62 -17.26
N SER A 7 3.51 -45.54 -16.40
CA SER A 7 2.72 -46.65 -15.85
C SER A 7 1.56 -46.13 -14.98
N GLY A 8 0.45 -45.74 -15.61
CA GLY A 8 -0.74 -45.20 -14.94
C GLY A 8 -1.32 -43.93 -15.55
N GLY A 9 -0.72 -43.36 -16.59
CA GLY A 9 -1.26 -42.16 -17.23
C GLY A 9 -0.33 -41.45 -18.21
N TYR A 10 -0.55 -40.15 -18.35
CA TYR A 10 0.23 -39.26 -19.21
C TYR A 10 0.80 -38.12 -18.38
N VAL A 11 2.06 -37.79 -18.62
CA VAL A 11 2.77 -36.68 -17.98
C VAL A 11 3.15 -35.67 -19.04
N LEU A 12 2.76 -34.42 -18.81
CA LEU A 12 3.21 -33.31 -19.66
C LEU A 12 4.53 -32.77 -19.13
N GLN A 13 5.62 -33.03 -19.86
CA GLN A 13 6.92 -32.46 -19.59
C GLN A 13 7.06 -31.12 -20.31
N THR A 14 7.09 -30.04 -19.54
CA THR A 14 7.31 -28.69 -20.06
C THR A 14 8.17 -27.91 -19.08
N ASP A 15 8.81 -26.86 -19.58
CA ASP A 15 9.47 -25.89 -18.72
C ASP A 15 8.42 -25.25 -17.80
N ALA A 16 8.68 -25.23 -16.49
CA ALA A 16 7.78 -24.59 -15.53
C ALA A 16 7.56 -23.11 -15.88
N MET A 17 8.56 -22.42 -16.43
CA MET A 17 8.43 -21.02 -16.82
C MET A 17 7.61 -20.83 -18.11
N SER A 18 7.20 -21.90 -18.80
CA SER A 18 6.20 -21.81 -19.87
C SER A 18 4.76 -21.72 -19.34
N VAL A 19 4.55 -21.98 -18.04
CA VAL A 19 3.23 -21.96 -17.39
C VAL A 19 3.07 -20.66 -16.61
N ASP A 20 2.00 -19.92 -16.90
CA ASP A 20 1.67 -18.63 -16.30
C ASP A 20 1.61 -18.68 -14.77
N LEU A 21 0.97 -19.69 -14.18
CA LEU A 21 0.87 -19.85 -12.73
C LEU A 21 2.26 -20.00 -12.06
N HIS A 22 3.16 -20.76 -12.68
CA HIS A 22 4.51 -20.94 -12.17
C HIS A 22 5.34 -19.66 -12.29
N ARG A 23 5.21 -18.93 -13.42
CA ARG A 23 5.81 -17.60 -13.59
C ARG A 23 5.30 -16.61 -12.54
N PHE A 24 3.99 -16.56 -12.33
CA PHE A 24 3.35 -15.71 -11.33
C PHE A 24 3.95 -15.96 -9.95
N ARG A 25 3.94 -17.21 -9.47
CA ARG A 25 4.50 -17.57 -8.17
C ARG A 25 6.00 -17.29 -8.07
N HIS A 26 6.75 -17.42 -9.17
CA HIS A 26 8.17 -17.07 -9.21
C HIS A 26 8.39 -15.56 -8.97
N VAL A 27 7.68 -14.71 -9.71
CA VAL A 27 7.80 -13.24 -9.58
C VAL A 27 7.32 -12.77 -8.20
N VAL A 28 6.24 -13.35 -7.67
CA VAL A 28 5.74 -13.03 -6.31
C VAL A 28 6.78 -13.34 -5.24
N ARG A 29 7.49 -14.46 -5.35
CA ARG A 29 8.59 -14.77 -4.41
C ARG A 29 9.72 -13.76 -4.49
N GLN A 30 10.06 -13.29 -5.70
CA GLN A 30 11.06 -12.23 -5.87
C GLN A 30 10.59 -10.92 -5.25
N ALA A 31 9.32 -10.54 -5.47
CA ALA A 31 8.74 -9.32 -4.91
C ALA A 31 8.77 -9.33 -3.38
N ARG A 32 8.38 -10.44 -2.76
CA ARG A 32 8.38 -10.62 -1.30
C ARG A 32 9.78 -10.63 -0.67
N GLY A 33 10.78 -11.10 -1.42
CA GLY A 33 12.18 -11.10 -0.97
C GLY A 33 12.94 -9.79 -1.26
N CYS A 34 12.36 -8.89 -2.03
CA CYS A 34 13.00 -7.64 -2.44
C CYS A 34 13.05 -6.63 -1.28
N GLN A 35 14.23 -6.06 -1.04
CA GLN A 35 14.44 -5.05 0.02
C GLN A 35 14.08 -3.64 -0.43
N ASP A 36 14.20 -3.34 -1.72
CA ASP A 36 13.83 -2.04 -2.29
C ASP A 36 12.31 -1.99 -2.51
N PRO A 37 11.59 -1.10 -1.81
CA PRO A 37 10.14 -0.99 -1.94
C PRO A 37 9.68 -0.60 -3.36
N LEU A 38 10.46 0.20 -4.11
CA LEU A 38 10.08 0.59 -5.46
C LEU A 38 10.19 -0.60 -6.42
N GLN A 39 11.29 -1.35 -6.32
CA GLN A 39 11.47 -2.57 -7.10
C GLN A 39 10.44 -3.65 -6.72
N ALA A 40 10.09 -3.78 -5.44
CA ALA A 40 9.05 -4.69 -4.98
C ALA A 40 7.68 -4.34 -5.60
N ALA A 41 7.34 -3.05 -5.67
CA ALA A 41 6.09 -2.57 -6.29
C ALA A 41 6.03 -2.99 -7.77
N ASP A 42 7.09 -2.73 -8.53
CA ASP A 42 7.16 -3.09 -9.94
C ASP A 42 7.06 -4.61 -10.17
N LEU A 43 7.66 -5.42 -9.29
CA LEU A 43 7.55 -6.87 -9.36
C LEU A 43 6.12 -7.35 -9.07
N PHE A 44 5.43 -6.75 -8.10
CA PHE A 44 4.03 -7.07 -7.83
C PHE A 44 3.11 -6.69 -8.99
N GLU A 45 3.31 -5.53 -9.61
CA GLU A 45 2.58 -5.14 -10.82
C GLU A 45 2.79 -6.13 -11.96
N ARG A 46 4.06 -6.53 -12.19
CA ARG A 46 4.39 -7.55 -13.20
C ARG A 46 3.73 -8.89 -12.91
N ALA A 47 3.70 -9.32 -11.65
CA ALA A 47 3.03 -10.55 -11.25
C ALA A 47 1.52 -10.48 -11.51
N LEU A 48 0.86 -9.38 -11.14
CA LEU A 48 -0.57 -9.20 -11.37
C LEU A 48 -0.91 -9.08 -12.86
N GLY A 49 -0.02 -8.49 -13.66
CA GLY A 49 -0.16 -8.40 -15.12
C GLY A 49 -0.08 -9.75 -15.88
N ILE A 50 0.34 -10.83 -15.22
CA ILE A 50 0.29 -12.19 -15.81
C ILE A 50 -1.16 -12.68 -15.91
N TRP A 51 -2.05 -12.23 -15.02
CA TRP A 51 -3.43 -12.64 -14.99
C TRP A 51 -4.24 -11.98 -16.10
N ARG A 52 -4.95 -12.79 -16.89
CA ARG A 52 -5.76 -12.33 -18.03
C ARG A 52 -7.27 -12.40 -17.80
N GLY A 53 -7.68 -12.68 -16.56
CA GLY A 53 -9.08 -12.86 -16.19
C GLY A 53 -9.25 -13.96 -15.14
N GLU A 54 -10.43 -14.55 -15.13
CA GLU A 54 -10.79 -15.68 -14.26
C GLU A 54 -10.07 -16.96 -14.72
N PRO A 55 -9.50 -17.77 -13.80
CA PRO A 55 -8.94 -19.07 -14.15
C PRO A 55 -9.99 -20.05 -14.66
N PHE A 56 -9.69 -20.73 -15.76
CA PHE A 56 -10.52 -21.80 -16.33
C PHE A 56 -12.01 -21.40 -16.52
N PRO A 57 -12.33 -20.29 -17.23
CA PRO A 57 -13.70 -19.79 -17.32
C PRO A 57 -14.65 -20.73 -18.06
N ALA A 58 -14.11 -21.58 -18.96
CA ALA A 58 -14.88 -22.53 -19.75
C ALA A 58 -15.13 -23.89 -19.05
N LEU A 59 -14.58 -24.10 -17.85
CA LEU A 59 -14.65 -25.38 -17.15
C LEU A 59 -15.44 -25.22 -15.85
N ASP A 60 -16.54 -25.94 -15.73
CA ASP A 60 -17.40 -25.92 -14.55
C ASP A 60 -17.51 -27.32 -13.94
N THR A 61 -16.52 -27.67 -13.13
CA THR A 61 -16.52 -28.92 -12.36
C THR A 61 -16.18 -28.61 -10.91
N PRO A 62 -16.67 -29.41 -9.92
CA PRO A 62 -16.41 -29.14 -8.51
C PRO A 62 -14.91 -28.99 -8.17
N TRP A 63 -14.07 -29.82 -8.79
CA TRP A 63 -12.62 -29.75 -8.62
C TRP A 63 -12.02 -28.46 -9.20
N ILE A 64 -12.39 -28.07 -10.44
CA ILE A 64 -11.93 -26.83 -11.05
C ILE A 64 -12.42 -25.61 -10.26
N ASN A 65 -13.66 -25.61 -9.77
CA ASN A 65 -14.21 -24.50 -8.99
C ASN A 65 -13.45 -24.31 -7.68
N SER A 66 -13.09 -25.40 -6.98
CA SER A 66 -12.25 -25.34 -5.78
C SER A 66 -10.84 -24.80 -6.08
N LEU A 67 -10.23 -25.28 -7.17
CA LEU A 67 -8.93 -24.78 -7.62
C LEU A 67 -8.99 -23.30 -7.98
N ARG A 68 -10.04 -22.87 -8.68
CA ARG A 68 -10.28 -21.47 -9.05
C ARG A 68 -10.37 -20.59 -7.81
N SER A 69 -11.14 -20.97 -6.80
CA SER A 69 -11.24 -20.23 -5.53
C SER A 69 -9.88 -20.10 -4.84
N THR A 70 -9.07 -21.16 -4.84
CA THR A 70 -7.70 -21.12 -4.28
C THR A 70 -6.81 -20.14 -5.06
N LEU A 71 -6.86 -20.18 -6.39
CA LEU A 71 -6.10 -19.28 -7.25
C LEU A 71 -6.52 -17.81 -7.09
N LEU A 72 -7.81 -17.54 -6.95
CA LEU A 72 -8.32 -16.20 -6.67
C LEU A 72 -7.88 -15.70 -5.29
N GLY A 73 -7.85 -16.58 -4.28
CA GLY A 73 -7.28 -16.26 -2.96
C GLY A 73 -5.79 -15.93 -3.03
N GLU A 74 -5.00 -16.69 -3.79
CA GLU A 74 -3.58 -16.37 -4.04
C GLU A 74 -3.42 -15.01 -4.72
N ARG A 75 -4.24 -14.71 -5.73
CA ARG A 75 -4.23 -13.39 -6.40
C ARG A 75 -4.58 -12.27 -5.42
N LEU A 76 -5.61 -12.44 -4.60
CA LEU A 76 -6.01 -11.44 -3.60
C LEU A 76 -4.87 -11.18 -2.60
N SER A 77 -4.22 -12.22 -2.09
CA SER A 77 -3.04 -12.06 -1.22
C SER A 77 -1.94 -11.20 -1.84
N VAL A 78 -1.70 -11.33 -3.15
CA VAL A 78 -0.70 -10.53 -3.86
C VAL A 78 -1.16 -9.09 -4.08
N VAL A 79 -2.46 -8.86 -4.30
CA VAL A 79 -3.03 -7.49 -4.33
C VAL A 79 -2.84 -6.80 -2.99
N LEU A 80 -3.09 -7.49 -1.88
CA LEU A 80 -2.86 -6.96 -0.53
C LEU A 80 -1.39 -6.59 -0.31
N ASP A 81 -0.46 -7.48 -0.69
CA ASP A 81 0.98 -7.22 -0.56
C ASP A 81 1.41 -6.02 -1.43
N ARG A 82 0.91 -5.92 -2.67
CA ARG A 82 1.15 -4.78 -3.55
C ARG A 82 0.68 -3.47 -2.91
N ASN A 83 -0.53 -3.47 -2.33
CA ASN A 83 -1.09 -2.28 -1.70
C ASN A 83 -0.27 -1.83 -0.50
N ASP A 84 0.23 -2.78 0.32
CA ASP A 84 1.13 -2.45 1.43
C ASP A 84 2.45 -1.82 0.96
N VAL A 85 3.01 -2.30 -0.15
CA VAL A 85 4.20 -1.68 -0.74
C VAL A 85 3.86 -0.29 -1.29
N ALA A 86 2.77 -0.15 -2.04
CA ALA A 86 2.35 1.12 -2.62
C ALA A 86 2.12 2.20 -1.55
N LEU A 87 1.48 1.83 -0.44
CA LEU A 87 1.32 2.70 0.71
C LEU A 87 2.69 3.08 1.30
N ARG A 88 3.61 2.13 1.48
CA ARG A 88 4.96 2.42 2.00
C ARG A 88 5.76 3.37 1.12
N VAL A 89 5.65 3.29 -0.21
CA VAL A 89 6.34 4.21 -1.14
C VAL A 89 5.62 5.54 -1.35
N GLY A 90 4.49 5.76 -0.67
CA GLY A 90 3.73 7.01 -0.76
C GLY A 90 2.83 7.12 -1.99
N ARG A 91 2.57 6.05 -2.74
CA ARG A 91 1.61 6.02 -3.88
C ARG A 91 0.16 5.82 -3.42
N HIS A 92 -0.23 6.52 -2.36
CA HIS A 92 -1.53 6.34 -1.70
C HIS A 92 -2.72 6.82 -2.56
N SER A 93 -2.53 7.89 -3.34
CA SER A 93 -3.55 8.43 -4.25
C SER A 93 -3.83 7.49 -5.43
N GLU A 94 -2.79 6.83 -5.96
CA GLU A 94 -2.90 5.88 -7.08
C GLU A 94 -3.71 4.65 -6.71
N VAL A 95 -3.53 4.14 -5.47
CA VAL A 95 -4.20 2.91 -5.01
C VAL A 95 -5.57 3.15 -4.38
N LEU A 96 -5.94 4.40 -4.09
CA LEU A 96 -7.16 4.71 -3.35
C LEU A 96 -8.44 4.21 -4.06
N VAL A 97 -8.51 4.40 -5.38
CA VAL A 97 -9.67 3.98 -6.19
C VAL A 97 -9.79 2.46 -6.21
N GLU A 98 -8.67 1.78 -6.44
CA GLU A 98 -8.61 0.31 -6.47
C GLU A 98 -8.93 -0.30 -5.10
N LEU A 99 -8.40 0.29 -4.01
CA LEU A 99 -8.70 -0.13 -2.64
C LEU A 99 -10.17 0.06 -2.28
N THR A 100 -10.78 1.15 -2.73
CA THR A 100 -12.21 1.41 -2.49
C THR A 100 -13.07 0.33 -3.16
N ALA A 101 -12.76 -0.03 -4.41
CA ALA A 101 -13.45 -1.11 -5.12
C ALA A 101 -13.20 -2.49 -4.47
N ALA A 102 -11.96 -2.77 -4.07
CA ALA A 102 -11.60 -4.03 -3.41
C ALA A 102 -12.29 -4.19 -2.05
N HIS A 103 -12.33 -3.14 -1.23
CA HIS A 103 -13.03 -3.16 0.05
C HIS A 103 -14.55 -3.35 -0.11
N ALA A 104 -15.15 -2.75 -1.14
CA ALA A 104 -16.56 -2.98 -1.46
C ALA A 104 -16.85 -4.44 -1.86
N ALA A 105 -15.92 -5.10 -2.57
CA ALA A 105 -16.03 -6.50 -2.95
C ALA A 105 -15.76 -7.47 -1.77
N HIS A 106 -14.95 -7.05 -0.80
CA HIS A 106 -14.55 -7.83 0.37
C HIS A 106 -14.78 -7.03 1.66
N PRO A 107 -16.04 -6.79 2.04
CA PRO A 107 -16.39 -5.88 3.13
C PRO A 107 -15.95 -6.35 4.53
N LEU A 108 -15.67 -7.66 4.70
CA LEU A 108 -15.20 -8.27 5.94
C LEU A 108 -13.67 -8.47 5.98
N ASP A 109 -12.92 -8.01 4.99
CA ASP A 109 -11.46 -8.08 5.02
C ASP A 109 -10.87 -6.87 5.78
N GLU A 110 -10.43 -7.14 7.02
CA GLU A 110 -9.83 -6.14 7.90
C GLU A 110 -8.53 -5.54 7.35
N ARG A 111 -7.74 -6.29 6.57
CA ARG A 111 -6.50 -5.79 5.98
C ARG A 111 -6.80 -4.77 4.88
N LEU A 112 -7.82 -5.03 4.04
CA LEU A 112 -8.30 -4.04 3.06
C LEU A 112 -8.84 -2.79 3.73
N ALA A 113 -9.62 -2.94 4.81
CA ALA A 113 -10.13 -1.81 5.58
C ALA A 113 -8.97 -0.95 6.11
N GLY A 114 -7.97 -1.56 6.74
CA GLY A 114 -6.78 -0.86 7.24
C GLY A 114 -5.97 -0.15 6.14
N GLN A 115 -5.80 -0.80 4.98
CA GLN A 115 -5.13 -0.18 3.82
C GLN A 115 -5.90 1.02 3.28
N LEU A 116 -7.22 0.92 3.17
CA LEU A 116 -8.09 2.02 2.74
C LEU A 116 -8.05 3.18 3.72
N MET A 117 -8.13 2.91 5.02
CA MET A 117 -8.00 3.92 6.08
C MET A 117 -6.67 4.69 5.98
N LEU A 118 -5.55 3.97 5.80
CA LEU A 118 -4.24 4.60 5.62
C LEU A 118 -4.17 5.44 4.34
N ALA A 119 -4.74 4.96 3.23
CA ALA A 119 -4.78 5.69 1.97
C ALA A 119 -5.60 6.99 2.09
N GLN A 120 -6.78 6.92 2.71
CA GLN A 120 -7.66 8.07 2.95
C GLN A 120 -6.99 9.09 3.88
N TYR A 121 -6.43 8.64 5.01
CA TYR A 121 -5.74 9.50 5.95
C TYR A 121 -4.57 10.25 5.31
N ARG A 122 -3.69 9.55 4.57
CA ARG A 122 -2.56 10.17 3.85
C ARG A 122 -2.99 11.09 2.72
N SER A 123 -4.18 10.89 2.17
CA SER A 123 -4.81 11.81 1.21
C SER A 123 -5.48 13.03 1.86
N GLY A 124 -5.33 13.23 3.17
CA GLY A 124 -5.95 14.33 3.92
C GLY A 124 -7.42 14.12 4.26
N ARG A 125 -7.96 12.90 4.06
CA ARG A 125 -9.37 12.54 4.29
C ARG A 125 -9.53 11.76 5.58
N GLN A 126 -9.14 12.37 6.71
CA GLN A 126 -9.19 11.71 8.01
C GLN A 126 -10.61 11.30 8.43
N ALA A 127 -11.62 12.12 8.12
CA ALA A 127 -13.02 11.80 8.40
C ALA A 127 -13.46 10.50 7.70
N ASP A 128 -13.12 10.33 6.42
CA ASP A 128 -13.43 9.14 5.64
C ASP A 128 -12.73 7.89 6.21
N ALA A 129 -11.49 8.05 6.69
CA ALA A 129 -10.74 6.96 7.33
C ALA A 129 -11.40 6.48 8.64
N LEU A 130 -11.83 7.41 9.50
CA LEU A 130 -12.53 7.06 10.73
C LEU A 130 -13.92 6.49 10.46
N ASP A 131 -14.59 6.94 9.39
CA ASP A 131 -15.87 6.38 8.99
C ASP A 131 -15.74 4.93 8.51
N THR A 132 -14.70 4.64 7.73
CA THR A 132 -14.36 3.27 7.29
C THR A 132 -14.18 2.32 8.48
N TYR A 133 -13.46 2.74 9.53
CA TYR A 133 -13.31 1.94 10.75
C TYR A 133 -14.65 1.68 11.45
N ARG A 134 -15.49 2.71 11.60
CA ARG A 134 -16.81 2.57 12.24
C ARG A 134 -17.71 1.61 11.48
N GLN A 135 -17.75 1.72 10.15
CA GLN A 135 -18.52 0.81 9.30
C GLN A 135 -18.02 -0.63 9.43
N MET A 136 -16.69 -0.82 9.43
CA MET A 136 -16.09 -2.14 9.57
C MET A 136 -16.41 -2.77 10.93
N ARG A 137 -16.25 -2.02 12.01
CA ARG A 137 -16.57 -2.47 13.38
C ARG A 137 -18.04 -2.88 13.50
N GLN A 138 -18.95 -2.08 12.96
CA GLN A 138 -20.38 -2.39 12.99
C GLN A 138 -20.67 -3.69 12.23
N ARG A 139 -20.11 -3.88 11.04
CA ARG A 139 -20.29 -5.10 10.24
C ARG A 139 -19.74 -6.34 10.93
N LEU A 140 -18.54 -6.26 11.51
CA LEU A 140 -17.95 -7.38 12.26
C LEU A 140 -18.82 -7.78 13.46
N ALA A 141 -19.35 -6.80 14.18
CA ALA A 141 -20.26 -7.05 15.28
C ALA A 141 -21.59 -7.66 14.80
N ASP A 142 -22.18 -7.14 13.73
CA ASP A 142 -23.48 -7.58 13.24
C ASP A 142 -23.44 -8.95 12.55
N GLU A 143 -22.40 -9.23 11.76
CA GLU A 143 -22.32 -10.45 10.94
C GLU A 143 -21.59 -11.60 11.65
N LEU A 144 -20.59 -11.28 12.47
CA LEU A 144 -19.72 -12.28 13.10
C LEU A 144 -19.77 -12.25 14.64
N GLY A 145 -20.34 -11.20 15.24
CA GLY A 145 -20.38 -11.05 16.70
C GLY A 145 -19.00 -10.80 17.32
N VAL A 146 -18.05 -10.28 16.54
CA VAL A 146 -16.65 -10.06 16.98
C VAL A 146 -16.28 -8.58 16.91
N ASP A 147 -15.34 -8.18 17.75
CA ASP A 147 -14.69 -6.87 17.67
C ASP A 147 -13.57 -6.87 16.60
N PRO A 148 -13.15 -5.69 16.12
CA PRO A 148 -12.00 -5.54 15.23
C PRO A 148 -10.72 -6.19 15.78
N GLY A 149 -9.93 -6.76 14.89
CA GLY A 149 -8.63 -7.33 15.21
C GLY A 149 -7.59 -6.26 15.53
N ALA A 150 -6.55 -6.68 16.26
CA ALA A 150 -5.49 -5.78 16.76
C ALA A 150 -4.78 -4.98 15.66
N SER A 151 -4.62 -5.54 14.46
CA SER A 151 -3.99 -4.83 13.33
C SER A 151 -4.82 -3.64 12.86
N LEU A 152 -6.15 -3.78 12.83
CA LEU A 152 -7.04 -2.70 12.40
C LEU A 152 -7.13 -1.61 13.47
N ASP A 153 -7.17 -2.02 14.74
CA ASP A 153 -7.12 -1.10 15.89
C ASP A 153 -5.82 -0.30 15.93
N GLN A 154 -4.68 -0.91 15.63
CA GLN A 154 -3.40 -0.20 15.53
C GLN A 154 -3.44 0.92 14.49
N VAL A 155 -4.02 0.66 13.31
CA VAL A 155 -4.18 1.69 12.27
C VAL A 155 -5.11 2.81 12.76
N HIS A 156 -6.21 2.47 13.41
CA HIS A 156 -7.12 3.47 13.99
C HIS A 156 -6.41 4.36 15.02
N GLN A 157 -5.63 3.77 15.94
CA GLN A 157 -4.86 4.53 16.92
C GLN A 157 -3.78 5.41 16.28
N GLN A 158 -3.09 4.93 15.25
CA GLN A 158 -2.12 5.75 14.49
C GLN A 158 -2.77 6.99 13.88
N ILE A 159 -3.97 6.85 13.32
CA ILE A 159 -4.73 7.96 12.74
C ILE A 159 -5.19 8.96 13.81
N LEU A 160 -5.56 8.50 15.01
CA LEU A 160 -5.97 9.37 16.11
C LEU A 160 -4.79 10.15 16.72
N SER A 161 -3.65 9.51 16.90
CA SER A 161 -2.44 10.13 17.46
C SER A 161 -1.78 11.12 16.49
N GLY A 162 -2.14 11.08 15.21
CA GLY A 162 -1.46 11.86 14.18
C GLY A 162 -0.01 11.41 13.94
N ASP A 163 0.35 10.20 14.38
CA ASP A 163 1.71 9.68 14.29
C ASP A 163 2.03 9.31 12.84
N GLU A 164 2.64 10.26 12.16
CA GLU A 164 3.35 10.01 10.92
C GLU A 164 4.60 9.17 11.24
N GLN A 165 4.51 7.84 11.17
CA GLN A 165 5.69 7.04 10.83
C GLN A 165 6.04 7.34 9.36
N SER A 166 6.59 8.53 9.14
CA SER A 166 7.22 8.94 7.90
C SER A 166 8.69 8.50 8.01
N PRO A 167 9.14 7.48 7.25
CA PRO A 167 10.56 7.21 7.13
C PRO A 167 11.18 8.36 6.30
N GLY A 168 11.48 9.49 6.96
CA GLY A 168 12.06 10.66 6.29
C GLY A 168 11.79 12.02 6.90
N ARG A 169 11.01 12.15 7.97
CA ARG A 169 10.85 13.46 8.63
C ARG A 169 11.86 13.62 9.76
N ALA A 170 12.94 14.35 9.50
CA ALA A 170 13.78 14.87 10.58
C ALA A 170 12.90 15.74 11.51
N PRO A 171 13.02 15.62 12.84
CA PRO A 171 12.24 16.44 13.75
C PRO A 171 12.65 17.90 13.55
N THR A 172 11.74 18.74 13.06
CA THR A 172 11.91 20.19 13.09
C THR A 172 11.86 20.64 14.54
N PRO A 173 12.94 21.22 15.11
CA PRO A 173 12.88 21.80 16.43
C PRO A 173 12.28 23.20 16.27
N THR A 174 10.95 23.32 16.40
CA THR A 174 10.28 24.61 16.47
C THR A 174 9.91 24.90 17.91
N TRP A 175 10.90 25.45 18.61
CA TRP A 175 10.78 26.30 19.77
C TRP A 175 9.68 27.36 19.53
N TRP A 176 8.45 27.05 19.97
CA TRP A 176 7.52 28.10 20.40
C TRP A 176 7.95 28.41 21.85
N SER A 177 8.28 29.65 22.21
CA SER A 177 7.19 30.51 22.67
C SER A 177 7.49 32.01 22.81
N PRO A 178 6.41 32.82 22.89
CA PRO A 178 6.36 34.19 22.42
C PRO A 178 6.33 35.22 23.56
N ILE A 179 6.53 36.50 23.17
CA ILE A 179 6.21 37.75 23.88
C ILE A 179 7.08 38.11 25.10
N GLY A 180 7.93 39.13 24.91
CA GLY A 180 8.70 39.80 25.97
C GLY A 180 9.19 41.20 25.58
N ARG A 181 8.25 42.12 25.33
CA ARG A 181 8.27 43.58 25.59
C ARG A 181 9.64 44.31 25.78
N ILE A 182 9.92 45.21 24.82
CA ILE A 182 10.50 46.58 24.95
C ILE A 182 11.96 46.73 25.45
N ARG A 183 12.82 47.32 24.60
CA ARG A 183 13.31 48.70 24.81
C ARG A 183 13.92 49.33 23.55
N ARG A 184 13.36 50.48 23.17
CA ARG A 184 14.01 51.51 22.36
C ARG A 184 15.34 51.91 23.00
N CYS A 185 16.39 51.99 22.19
CA CYS A 185 17.39 53.05 22.31
C CYS A 185 17.61 53.64 20.91
N CYS A 186 17.22 54.91 20.77
CA CYS A 186 17.66 55.79 19.70
C CYS A 186 19.14 56.12 19.86
N GLY A 187 19.78 56.47 18.73
CA GLY A 187 21.11 57.08 18.64
C GLY A 187 22.09 56.13 17.96
N GLU A 188 22.85 56.48 16.94
CA GLU A 188 23.18 57.76 16.30
C GLU A 188 23.78 57.41 14.92
N ARG A 189 23.50 58.23 13.91
CA ARG A 189 24.32 58.30 12.68
C ARG A 189 25.53 59.19 12.99
N PRO A 190 26.72 58.96 12.39
CA PRO A 190 26.98 59.64 11.11
C PRO A 190 27.85 58.91 10.08
N ALA A 191 27.52 59.26 8.82
CA ALA A 191 28.33 59.57 7.63
C ALA A 191 29.68 58.90 7.26
N SER A 192 29.82 58.75 5.92
CA SER A 192 31.04 58.79 5.10
C SER A 192 31.84 57.48 4.98
N SER A 193 32.32 56.99 3.83
CA SER A 193 32.40 57.48 2.44
C SER A 193 32.83 56.31 1.52
N ALA A 194 32.42 56.41 0.26
CA ALA A 194 32.99 55.88 -0.98
C ALA A 194 34.15 54.84 -0.93
N THR A 195 33.97 53.72 -1.64
CA THR A 195 34.92 53.36 -2.71
C THR A 195 34.27 52.53 -3.82
N HIS A 196 34.35 53.13 -4.99
CA HIS A 196 34.26 52.61 -6.35
C HIS A 196 35.09 51.31 -6.54
N THR A 197 34.60 50.29 -7.27
CA THR A 197 35.34 49.41 -8.23
C THR A 197 34.31 48.45 -8.88
N LYS A 198 33.77 48.76 -10.06
CA LYS A 198 34.18 48.32 -11.43
C LYS A 198 33.71 46.91 -11.82
N TRP A 199 32.60 46.88 -12.57
CA TRP A 199 32.17 45.78 -13.44
C TRP A 199 32.94 45.80 -14.77
N ARG A 200 33.35 44.63 -15.27
CA ARG A 200 33.51 44.26 -16.70
C ARG A 200 33.34 42.73 -16.77
N ALA A 201 32.28 42.23 -17.40
CA ALA A 201 32.11 41.97 -18.84
C ALA A 201 32.83 40.68 -19.27
#